data_AF-A0A955XI35-F1
#
_entry.id   AF-A0A955XI35-F1
#
_cell.length_a   1.000
_cell.length_b   1.000
_cell.length_c   1.000
_cell.angle_alpha   90.00
_cell.angle_beta   90.00
_cell.angle_gamma   90.00
#
_symmetry.space_group_name_H-M   'P 1'
#
loop_
_entity.id
_entity.type
_entity.pdbx_description
1 polymer ?
#
loop_
_entity_poly.entity_id
_entity_poly.type
_entity_poly.pdbx_seq_one_letter_code
_entity_poly.pdbx_strand_id
1 'polypeptide(L)'
;MVARPNYTLDFSAPGYDAVERSGVDAAADADSPGPDVVLEARRGAVRATVRLGRLQTPTRLQAVDVGLFTEPPGDEALRSVNPDAAGDVLIDNLVPGRYRLRASAPGYLAESRLVVLDPDSEVFAGTLDLQHVSTTASAVALSGTVRLDDRADHAGTAVEVRLQPADLLLDVALTDADGRFTVRAAPDERYALRVAREGYQGVESLGPLLWDAPQERFEDEGGAPIDLTLLRNPIDGRIALTVSVEPAWLPPQERYARVVLTGPVSRTLEAAFDDGEAIVFDGLPEGTYAVRVERAGFTTASPAPVVLDLTSPTAELGDLVVSLSDLAAARLDLEGHAIDACDLAGLSVVDADLGGAILRGDFTGRDAACPGAPLDLTDANLVGADLTAAVLGGEAGVTLDGANLTGARLAGVDLRRVSAVGADFFTADLAGARLARGDFRQANFTSARLAAAIFVDAVLVNGVPAADPASAWPELGAPLEP
;
A
#
# COMPACT_ATOMS: atom_id res chain seq x y z
N MET A 1 13.15 -104.11 -39.80
CA MET A 1 12.84 -102.70 -39.46
C MET A 1 14.09 -101.89 -39.72
N VAL A 2 14.10 -101.07 -40.77
CA VAL A 2 15.21 -100.16 -41.04
C VAL A 2 15.04 -98.98 -40.08
N ALA A 3 16.00 -98.79 -39.17
CA ALA A 3 16.03 -97.61 -38.32
C ALA A 3 16.15 -96.39 -39.22
N ARG A 4 15.18 -95.48 -39.18
CA ARG A 4 15.30 -94.21 -39.90
C ARG A 4 16.36 -93.36 -39.20
N PRO A 5 17.27 -92.72 -39.95
CA PRO A 5 18.25 -91.82 -39.36
C PRO A 5 17.53 -90.64 -38.74
N ASN A 6 17.80 -90.40 -37.46
CA ASN A 6 17.26 -89.28 -36.72
C ASN A 6 18.27 -88.13 -36.80
N TYR A 7 17.86 -86.97 -37.31
CA TYR A 7 18.73 -85.81 -37.45
C TYR A 7 18.48 -84.80 -36.33
N THR A 8 19.57 -84.14 -35.93
CA THR A 8 19.53 -82.91 -35.15
C THR A 8 19.91 -81.78 -36.09
N LEU A 9 19.08 -80.73 -36.12
CA LEU A 9 19.33 -79.52 -36.90
C LEU A 9 19.59 -78.36 -35.94
N ASP A 10 20.73 -77.69 -36.14
CA ASP A 10 21.11 -76.48 -35.42
C ASP A 10 20.82 -75.26 -36.30
N PHE A 11 19.95 -74.38 -35.81
CA PHE A 11 19.63 -73.12 -36.45
C PHE A 11 20.28 -71.99 -35.67
N SER A 12 21.19 -71.27 -36.29
CA SER A 12 21.88 -70.13 -35.68
C SER A 12 21.95 -68.96 -36.66
N ALA A 13 21.68 -67.76 -36.17
CA ALA A 13 21.92 -66.51 -36.88
C ALA A 13 22.62 -65.51 -35.93
N PRO A 14 23.54 -64.66 -36.43
CA PRO A 14 24.15 -63.63 -35.61
C PRO A 14 23.10 -62.74 -34.93
N GLY A 15 23.14 -62.66 -33.61
CA GLY A 15 22.18 -61.87 -32.82
C GLY A 15 20.85 -62.53 -32.51
N TYR A 16 20.74 -63.84 -32.74
CA TYR A 16 19.59 -64.64 -32.35
C TYR A 16 20.02 -65.86 -31.53
N ASP A 17 19.13 -66.33 -30.66
CA ASP A 17 19.34 -67.57 -29.90
C ASP A 17 19.38 -68.77 -30.84
N ALA A 18 20.36 -69.64 -30.59
CA ALA A 18 20.49 -70.88 -31.34
C ALA A 18 19.37 -71.83 -30.93
N VAL A 19 18.68 -72.40 -31.92
CA VAL A 19 17.61 -73.38 -31.71
C VAL A 19 18.09 -74.72 -32.24
N GLU A 20 18.16 -75.70 -31.35
CA GLU A 20 18.43 -77.09 -31.70
C GLU A 20 17.10 -77.84 -31.81
N ARG A 21 16.88 -78.56 -32.92
CA ARG A 21 15.76 -79.50 -33.06
C ARG A 21 16.27 -80.91 -33.29
N SER A 22 16.14 -81.74 -32.27
CA SER A 22 16.36 -83.18 -32.32
C SER A 22 15.06 -83.92 -32.69
N GLY A 23 15.15 -85.08 -33.34
CA GLY A 23 13.96 -85.87 -33.65
C GLY A 23 13.44 -85.69 -35.08
N VAL A 24 14.21 -85.04 -35.96
CA VAL A 24 13.80 -84.78 -37.34
C VAL A 24 13.98 -86.05 -38.16
N ASP A 25 12.86 -86.70 -38.45
CA ASP A 25 12.80 -87.89 -39.31
C ASP A 25 12.79 -87.42 -40.78
N ALA A 26 13.68 -87.97 -41.61
CA ALA A 26 13.65 -87.70 -43.05
C ALA A 26 12.42 -88.40 -43.67
N ALA A 27 11.26 -87.75 -43.63
CA ALA A 27 10.04 -88.26 -44.26
C ALA A 27 10.18 -88.27 -45.80
N ALA A 28 9.53 -89.24 -46.45
CA ALA A 28 9.69 -89.58 -47.87
C ALA A 28 9.11 -88.56 -48.87
N ASP A 29 8.55 -87.44 -48.41
CA ASP A 29 8.10 -86.34 -49.27
C ASP A 29 9.10 -85.18 -49.21
N ALA A 30 10.06 -85.20 -50.14
CA ALA A 30 11.12 -84.20 -50.26
C ALA A 30 10.61 -82.78 -50.60
N ASP A 31 9.31 -82.61 -50.89
CA ASP A 31 8.69 -81.35 -51.34
C ASP A 31 7.75 -80.69 -50.31
N SER A 32 7.58 -81.26 -49.10
CA SER A 32 6.84 -80.56 -48.03
C SER A 32 7.77 -79.62 -47.27
N PRO A 33 7.50 -78.29 -47.21
CA PRO A 33 8.30 -77.38 -46.40
C PRO A 33 8.27 -77.84 -44.94
N GLY A 34 9.46 -77.95 -44.33
CA GLY A 34 9.59 -78.28 -42.92
C GLY A 34 8.92 -77.23 -42.03
N PRO A 35 8.66 -77.56 -40.75
CA PRO A 35 8.06 -76.61 -39.82
C PRO A 35 8.97 -75.38 -39.66
N ASP A 36 8.39 -74.19 -39.75
CA ASP A 36 9.11 -72.93 -39.57
C ASP A 36 9.89 -72.94 -38.24
N VAL A 37 11.09 -72.37 -38.30
CA VAL A 37 11.95 -72.14 -37.13
C VAL A 37 12.07 -70.65 -36.94
N VAL A 38 11.46 -70.17 -35.86
CA VAL A 38 11.59 -68.78 -35.42
C VAL A 38 12.76 -68.73 -34.47
N LEU A 39 13.78 -67.94 -34.82
CA LEU A 39 14.86 -67.63 -33.90
C LEU A 39 14.48 -66.41 -33.06
N GLU A 40 14.69 -66.48 -31.76
CA GLU A 40 14.45 -65.34 -30.86
C GLU A 40 15.63 -64.37 -30.93
N ALA A 41 15.35 -63.09 -31.17
CA ALA A 41 16.41 -62.08 -31.22
C ALA A 41 16.95 -61.81 -29.82
N ARG A 42 18.28 -61.75 -29.70
CA ARG A 42 19.01 -61.37 -28.48
C ARG A 42 19.04 -59.85 -28.36
N ARG A 43 17.93 -59.30 -27.87
CA ARG A 43 17.61 -57.87 -27.98
C ARG A 43 18.46 -57.03 -27.03
N GLY A 44 18.77 -55.83 -27.50
CA GLY A 44 19.53 -54.83 -26.75
C GLY A 44 18.78 -53.52 -26.62
N ALA A 45 19.49 -52.51 -26.12
CA ALA A 45 18.99 -51.15 -25.95
C ALA A 45 20.03 -50.10 -26.37
N VAL A 46 19.55 -48.94 -26.81
CA VAL A 46 20.37 -47.77 -27.08
C VAL A 46 19.99 -46.67 -26.09
N ARG A 47 21.01 -46.06 -25.48
CA ARG A 47 20.87 -44.88 -24.62
C ARG A 47 21.62 -43.69 -25.15
N ALA A 48 21.09 -42.51 -24.91
CA ALA A 48 21.76 -41.25 -25.20
C ALA A 48 21.33 -40.19 -24.20
N THR A 49 22.09 -39.09 -24.15
CA THR A 49 21.66 -37.88 -23.46
C THR A 49 21.56 -36.76 -24.48
N VAL A 50 20.50 -35.98 -24.45
CA VAL A 50 20.32 -34.83 -25.35
C VAL A 50 20.47 -33.54 -24.56
N ARG A 51 21.25 -32.60 -25.10
CA ARG A 51 21.40 -31.24 -24.60
C ARG A 51 21.02 -30.25 -25.70
N LEU A 52 20.38 -29.16 -25.29
CA LEU A 52 20.09 -28.03 -26.15
C LEU A 52 21.03 -26.89 -25.76
N GLY A 53 21.95 -26.53 -26.65
CA GLY A 53 22.92 -25.45 -26.39
C GLY A 53 22.22 -24.10 -26.19
N ARG A 54 22.79 -23.25 -25.32
CA ARG A 54 22.32 -21.90 -24.92
C ARG A 54 21.15 -21.84 -23.92
N LEU A 55 20.36 -22.90 -23.74
CA LEU A 55 19.33 -22.90 -22.68
C LEU A 55 19.97 -23.01 -21.29
N GLN A 56 19.60 -22.08 -20.39
CA GLN A 56 20.14 -22.02 -19.03
C GLN A 56 19.46 -22.97 -18.03
N THR A 57 18.29 -23.50 -18.37
CA THR A 57 17.55 -24.47 -17.55
C THR A 57 17.29 -25.74 -18.35
N PRO A 58 17.35 -26.93 -17.70
CA PRO A 58 16.84 -28.18 -18.27
C PRO A 58 15.31 -28.11 -18.30
N THR A 59 14.74 -27.22 -19.12
CA THR A 59 13.29 -27.03 -19.21
C THR A 59 12.78 -27.90 -20.34
N ARG A 60 11.99 -28.92 -19.96
CA ARG A 60 11.16 -29.80 -20.79
C ARG A 60 11.63 -29.92 -22.25
N LEU A 61 12.43 -30.96 -22.50
CA LEU A 61 12.73 -31.49 -23.83
C LEU A 61 11.50 -32.13 -24.52
N GLN A 62 10.28 -31.72 -24.16
CA GLN A 62 9.04 -32.24 -24.74
C GLN A 62 8.90 -31.91 -26.22
N ALA A 63 9.64 -30.91 -26.73
CA ALA A 63 9.72 -30.56 -28.15
C ALA A 63 10.91 -31.21 -28.88
N VAL A 64 11.68 -32.07 -28.21
CA VAL A 64 12.80 -32.80 -28.82
C VAL A 64 12.33 -34.18 -29.26
N ASP A 65 12.53 -34.46 -30.54
CA ASP A 65 12.26 -35.75 -31.15
C ASP A 65 13.59 -36.50 -31.35
N VAL A 66 13.69 -37.70 -30.79
CA VAL A 66 14.85 -38.59 -30.95
C VAL A 66 14.42 -39.85 -31.68
N GLY A 67 14.67 -39.85 -32.98
CA GLY A 67 14.38 -40.97 -33.87
C GLY A 67 15.56 -41.93 -34.02
N LEU A 68 15.27 -43.23 -34.00
CA LEU A 68 16.20 -44.29 -34.38
C LEU A 68 15.87 -44.82 -35.78
N PHE A 69 16.83 -44.78 -36.69
CA PHE A 69 16.68 -45.20 -38.08
C PHE A 69 17.57 -46.42 -38.36
N THR A 70 17.17 -47.29 -39.30
CA THR A 70 18.06 -48.35 -39.84
C THR A 70 19.29 -47.75 -40.53
N GLU A 71 20.33 -48.54 -40.78
CA GLU A 71 21.41 -48.18 -41.68
C GLU A 71 21.49 -49.17 -42.86
N PRO A 72 21.23 -48.76 -44.12
CA PRO A 72 20.89 -47.40 -44.55
C PRO A 72 19.53 -46.91 -44.02
N PRO A 73 19.35 -45.59 -43.83
CA PRO A 73 18.14 -45.02 -43.27
C PRO A 73 16.98 -45.10 -44.26
N GLY A 74 15.81 -45.56 -43.78
CA GLY A 74 14.54 -45.38 -44.47
C GLY A 74 13.93 -44.00 -44.20
N ASP A 75 12.77 -43.73 -44.82
CA ASP A 75 12.07 -42.45 -44.69
C ASP A 75 11.43 -42.25 -43.30
N GLU A 76 11.15 -43.34 -42.57
CA GLU A 76 10.52 -43.31 -41.25
C GLU A 76 11.47 -43.84 -40.16
N ALA A 77 11.35 -43.27 -38.96
CA ALA A 77 12.06 -43.77 -37.79
C ALA A 77 11.46 -45.12 -37.35
N LEU A 78 12.31 -46.09 -37.03
CA LEU A 78 11.88 -47.36 -36.42
C LEU A 78 11.21 -47.14 -35.06
N ARG A 79 11.72 -46.15 -34.33
CA ARG A 79 11.15 -45.69 -33.06
C ARG A 79 11.49 -44.23 -32.90
N SER A 80 10.55 -43.45 -32.38
CA SER A 80 10.82 -42.12 -31.86
C SER A 80 10.43 -42.04 -30.39
N VAL A 81 11.23 -41.31 -29.62
CA VAL A 81 11.04 -41.09 -28.19
C VAL A 81 11.44 -39.65 -27.85
N ASN A 82 10.78 -39.09 -26.84
CA ASN A 82 11.17 -37.80 -26.29
C ASN A 82 12.12 -38.03 -25.11
N PRO A 83 13.17 -37.21 -24.95
CA PRO A 83 14.02 -37.28 -23.76
C PRO A 83 13.25 -36.99 -22.48
N ASP A 84 13.71 -37.56 -21.37
CA ASP A 84 13.18 -37.23 -20.04
C ASP A 84 13.62 -35.83 -19.57
N ALA A 85 13.29 -35.48 -18.32
CA ALA A 85 13.63 -34.17 -17.75
C ALA A 85 15.15 -33.94 -17.58
N ALA A 86 15.94 -35.01 -17.49
CA ALA A 86 17.41 -34.94 -17.45
C ALA A 86 18.04 -34.94 -18.85
N GLY A 87 17.22 -35.16 -19.90
CA GLY A 87 17.65 -35.32 -21.27
C GLY A 87 18.07 -36.73 -21.63
N ASP A 88 17.83 -37.70 -20.77
CA ASP A 88 18.17 -39.09 -21.06
C ASP A 88 17.10 -39.74 -21.94
N VAL A 89 17.59 -40.60 -22.82
CA VAL A 89 16.80 -41.33 -23.80
C VAL A 89 17.14 -42.81 -23.69
N LEU A 90 16.12 -43.67 -23.66
CA LEU A 90 16.26 -45.12 -23.72
C LEU A 90 15.35 -45.68 -24.82
N ILE A 91 15.96 -46.37 -25.78
CA ILE A 91 15.27 -47.12 -26.83
C ILE A 91 15.62 -48.58 -26.63
N ASP A 92 14.71 -49.33 -26.01
CA ASP A 92 14.87 -50.75 -25.69
C ASP A 92 14.27 -51.70 -26.75
N ASN A 93 14.39 -53.01 -26.51
CA ASN A 93 13.77 -54.06 -27.31
C ASN A 93 14.22 -54.08 -28.78
N LEU A 94 15.46 -53.66 -29.06
CA LEU A 94 16.03 -53.56 -30.40
C LEU A 94 16.74 -54.86 -30.80
N VAL A 95 16.61 -55.26 -32.05
CA VAL A 95 17.38 -56.38 -32.62
C VAL A 95 18.84 -55.94 -32.82
N PRO A 96 19.86 -56.81 -32.70
CA PRO A 96 21.23 -56.44 -33.01
C PRO A 96 21.39 -55.93 -34.45
N GLY A 97 22.18 -54.89 -34.65
CA GLY A 97 22.28 -54.23 -35.95
C GLY A 97 22.95 -52.86 -35.93
N ARG A 98 22.97 -52.20 -37.10
CA ARG A 98 23.49 -50.85 -37.27
C ARG A 98 22.33 -49.87 -37.40
N TYR A 99 22.38 -48.82 -36.60
CA TYR A 99 21.35 -47.79 -36.50
C TYR A 99 21.94 -46.39 -36.61
N ARG A 100 21.13 -45.43 -37.02
CA ARG A 100 21.44 -44.00 -36.91
C ARG A 100 20.46 -43.37 -35.94
N LEU A 101 20.98 -42.88 -34.82
CA LEU A 101 20.22 -42.09 -33.85
C LEU A 101 20.26 -40.63 -34.29
N ARG A 102 19.10 -39.98 -34.41
CA ARG A 102 18.99 -38.56 -34.81
C ARG A 102 18.14 -37.83 -33.79
N ALA A 103 18.68 -36.75 -33.23
CA ALA A 103 17.95 -35.84 -32.36
C ALA A 103 17.66 -34.54 -33.11
N SER A 104 16.44 -34.03 -32.97
CA SER A 104 16.02 -32.77 -33.57
C SER A 104 15.05 -32.02 -32.67
N ALA A 105 15.09 -30.69 -32.75
CA ALA A 105 14.19 -29.81 -32.03
C ALA A 105 13.93 -28.55 -32.87
N PRO A 106 12.73 -27.93 -32.78
CA PRO A 106 12.47 -26.64 -33.42
C PRO A 106 13.50 -25.59 -32.99
N GLY A 107 14.11 -24.89 -33.96
CA GLY A 107 15.14 -23.87 -33.70
C GLY A 107 16.55 -24.41 -33.46
N TYR A 108 16.77 -25.71 -33.63
CA TYR A 108 18.07 -26.36 -33.45
C TYR A 108 18.52 -27.14 -34.68
N LEU A 109 19.84 -27.16 -34.90
CA LEU A 109 20.44 -28.05 -35.90
C LEU A 109 20.34 -29.49 -35.41
N ALA A 110 19.76 -30.37 -36.25
CA ALA A 110 19.66 -31.79 -35.94
C ALA A 110 21.06 -32.43 -35.89
N GLU A 111 21.29 -33.24 -34.85
CA GLU A 111 22.51 -34.05 -34.72
C GLU A 111 22.18 -35.52 -34.99
N SER A 112 23.10 -36.25 -35.61
CA SER A 112 22.95 -37.70 -35.79
C SER A 112 24.23 -38.47 -35.49
N ARG A 113 24.08 -39.69 -35.01
CA ARG A 113 25.17 -40.57 -34.61
C ARG A 113 24.91 -42.00 -35.04
N LEU A 114 25.95 -42.65 -35.57
CA LEU A 114 25.90 -44.07 -35.89
C LEU A 114 26.05 -44.89 -34.60
N VAL A 115 25.19 -45.88 -34.42
CA VAL A 115 25.19 -46.81 -33.28
C VAL A 115 25.23 -48.23 -33.81
N VAL A 116 26.11 -49.06 -33.27
CA VAL A 116 26.17 -50.49 -33.57
C VAL A 116 25.77 -51.22 -32.30
N LEU A 117 24.70 -52.04 -32.40
CA LEU A 117 24.13 -52.77 -31.28
C LEU A 117 24.50 -54.25 -31.38
N ASP A 118 25.26 -54.72 -30.41
CA ASP A 118 25.63 -56.13 -30.28
C ASP A 118 24.53 -56.92 -29.53
N PRO A 119 24.49 -58.27 -29.66
CA PRO A 119 23.52 -59.12 -28.96
C PRO A 119 23.58 -58.98 -27.43
N ASP A 120 22.41 -58.89 -26.79
CA ASP A 120 22.24 -58.70 -25.33
C ASP A 120 23.05 -57.53 -24.74
N SER A 121 23.26 -56.47 -25.52
CA SER A 121 24.03 -55.31 -25.10
C SER A 121 23.17 -54.06 -24.93
N GLU A 122 23.64 -53.18 -24.06
CA GLU A 122 23.16 -51.80 -23.96
C GLU A 122 24.28 -50.87 -24.44
N VAL A 123 23.98 -50.03 -25.43
CA VAL A 123 24.97 -49.10 -26.01
C VAL A 123 24.63 -47.67 -25.65
N PHE A 124 25.56 -47.01 -24.96
CA PHE A 124 25.49 -45.57 -24.76
C PHE A 124 26.08 -44.84 -25.96
N ALA A 125 25.20 -44.21 -26.74
CA ALA A 125 25.55 -43.41 -27.91
C ALA A 125 26.22 -42.08 -27.54
N GLY A 126 26.32 -41.71 -26.26
CA GLY A 126 26.91 -40.45 -25.80
C GLY A 126 25.91 -39.29 -25.79
N THR A 127 26.43 -38.07 -25.63
CA THR A 127 25.60 -36.85 -25.62
C THR A 127 25.45 -36.28 -27.03
N LEU A 128 24.21 -36.00 -27.46
CA LEU A 128 23.90 -35.19 -28.64
C LEU A 128 23.64 -33.76 -28.16
N ASP A 129 24.48 -32.81 -28.57
CA ASP A 129 24.45 -31.41 -28.14
C ASP A 129 23.99 -30.55 -29.32
N LEU A 130 22.68 -30.32 -29.38
CA LEU A 130 22.06 -29.60 -30.48
C LEU A 130 22.39 -28.11 -30.34
N GLN A 131 22.93 -27.53 -31.41
CA GLN A 131 23.24 -26.10 -31.47
C GLN A 131 22.02 -25.31 -31.94
N HIS A 132 21.65 -24.26 -31.20
CA HIS A 132 20.57 -23.36 -31.58
C HIS A 132 20.93 -22.56 -32.84
N VAL A 133 19.98 -22.36 -33.76
CA VAL A 133 20.23 -21.71 -35.07
C VAL A 133 20.72 -20.26 -34.89
N SER A 134 20.36 -19.60 -33.80
CA SER A 134 20.87 -18.26 -33.45
C SER A 134 22.38 -18.20 -33.11
N THR A 135 23.07 -19.33 -33.04
CA THR A 135 24.53 -19.38 -32.84
C THR A 135 25.30 -19.54 -34.15
N THR A 136 24.58 -19.71 -35.26
CA THR A 136 25.14 -19.89 -36.59
C THR A 136 25.47 -18.53 -37.25
N ALA A 137 26.09 -18.58 -38.42
CA ALA A 137 26.44 -17.38 -39.19
C ALA A 137 25.23 -16.59 -39.72
N SER A 138 24.02 -17.16 -39.71
CA SER A 138 22.79 -16.50 -40.15
C SER A 138 22.05 -15.76 -39.03
N ALA A 139 22.59 -15.76 -37.81
CA ALA A 139 21.99 -15.05 -36.68
C ALA A 139 22.09 -13.53 -36.87
N VAL A 140 20.99 -12.84 -36.55
CA VAL A 140 20.85 -11.39 -36.58
C VAL A 140 20.72 -10.85 -35.16
N ALA A 141 20.80 -9.53 -35.00
CA ALA A 141 20.69 -8.88 -33.69
C ALA A 141 19.23 -8.56 -33.36
N LEU A 142 18.68 -9.19 -32.33
CA LEU A 142 17.47 -8.71 -31.65
C LEU A 142 17.90 -7.64 -30.66
N SER A 143 17.57 -6.39 -30.97
CA SER A 143 18.01 -5.22 -30.21
C SER A 143 16.85 -4.29 -29.93
N GLY A 144 16.93 -3.57 -28.82
CA GLY A 144 15.94 -2.58 -28.41
C GLY A 144 16.47 -1.67 -27.31
N THR A 145 15.61 -0.76 -26.85
CA THR A 145 15.90 0.13 -25.72
C THR A 145 14.88 -0.06 -24.60
N VAL A 146 15.37 -0.04 -23.37
CA VAL A 146 14.57 0.02 -22.14
C VAL A 146 15.07 1.17 -21.30
N ARG A 147 14.22 2.18 -21.09
CA ARG A 147 14.51 3.36 -20.27
C ARG A 147 13.80 3.30 -18.94
N LEU A 148 14.37 3.95 -17.95
CA LEU A 148 13.77 4.17 -16.63
C LEU A 148 13.27 5.62 -16.60
N ASP A 149 12.08 5.85 -16.08
CA ASP A 149 11.40 7.16 -16.12
C ASP A 149 12.04 8.24 -15.23
N ASP A 150 12.77 7.81 -14.20
CA ASP A 150 13.22 8.61 -13.06
C ASP A 150 14.73 8.89 -13.04
N ARG A 151 15.52 8.29 -13.94
CA ARG A 151 16.99 8.39 -13.93
C ARG A 151 17.59 8.26 -15.32
N ALA A 152 18.76 8.87 -15.49
CA ALA A 152 19.48 8.87 -16.76
C ALA A 152 20.31 7.59 -17.02
N ASP A 153 20.71 6.88 -15.96
CA ASP A 153 21.44 5.61 -16.08
C ASP A 153 20.45 4.44 -16.11
N HIS A 154 20.35 3.80 -17.27
CA HIS A 154 19.43 2.70 -17.52
C HIS A 154 20.11 1.32 -17.44
N ALA A 155 21.36 1.24 -16.99
CA ALA A 155 22.14 0.00 -17.01
C ALA A 155 21.62 -1.08 -16.05
N GLY A 156 21.73 -2.33 -16.47
CA GLY A 156 21.44 -3.51 -15.65
C GLY A 156 19.95 -3.86 -15.55
N THR A 157 19.11 -3.38 -16.45
CA THR A 157 17.73 -3.88 -16.60
C THR A 157 17.79 -5.23 -17.30
N ALA A 158 17.15 -6.25 -16.73
CA ALA A 158 17.16 -7.60 -17.28
C ALA A 158 16.11 -7.73 -18.39
N VAL A 159 16.54 -8.24 -19.53
CA VAL A 159 15.70 -8.54 -20.69
C VAL A 159 15.81 -10.03 -20.98
N GLU A 160 14.80 -10.78 -20.58
CA GLU A 160 14.65 -12.20 -20.91
C GLU A 160 14.11 -12.32 -22.34
N VAL A 161 14.84 -13.01 -23.21
CA VAL A 161 14.39 -13.33 -24.57
C VAL A 161 13.85 -14.76 -24.55
N ARG A 162 12.58 -14.94 -24.93
CA ARG A 162 11.87 -16.22 -24.85
C ARG A 162 11.39 -16.67 -26.23
N LEU A 163 11.67 -17.92 -26.58
CA LEU A 163 11.27 -18.52 -27.86
C LEU A 163 9.78 -18.92 -27.82
N GLN A 164 9.00 -18.50 -28.82
CA GLN A 164 7.57 -18.76 -28.93
C GLN A 164 7.29 -19.87 -29.97
N PRO A 165 6.21 -20.67 -29.80
CA PRO A 165 5.18 -20.58 -28.75
C PRO A 165 5.52 -21.34 -27.46
N ALA A 166 6.70 -21.95 -27.37
CA ALA A 166 7.07 -22.83 -26.25
C ALA A 166 7.43 -22.10 -24.93
N ASP A 167 7.50 -20.76 -24.96
CA ASP A 167 7.91 -19.87 -23.86
C ASP A 167 9.25 -20.27 -23.20
N LEU A 168 10.21 -20.72 -24.01
CA LEU A 168 11.52 -21.18 -23.54
C LEU A 168 12.49 -20.01 -23.41
N LEU A 169 13.11 -19.85 -22.23
CA LEU A 169 14.13 -18.81 -22.00
C LEU A 169 15.38 -19.09 -22.83
N LEU A 170 15.61 -18.28 -23.87
CA LEU A 170 16.75 -18.39 -24.78
C LEU A 170 18.00 -17.69 -24.24
N ASP A 171 17.83 -16.48 -23.71
CA ASP A 171 18.94 -15.66 -23.19
C ASP A 171 18.42 -14.58 -22.24
N VAL A 172 19.34 -14.00 -21.46
CA VAL A 172 19.08 -12.83 -20.62
C VAL A 172 20.13 -11.77 -20.92
N ALA A 173 19.71 -10.64 -21.49
CA ALA A 173 20.57 -9.48 -21.67
C ALA A 173 20.40 -8.48 -20.52
N LEU A 174 21.48 -7.77 -20.20
CA LEU A 174 21.43 -6.58 -19.37
C LEU A 174 21.58 -5.35 -20.26
N THR A 175 20.78 -4.32 -20.00
CA THR A 175 20.91 -3.05 -20.68
C THR A 175 22.20 -2.32 -20.31
N ASP A 176 22.74 -1.54 -21.25
CA ASP A 176 23.79 -0.55 -20.98
C ASP A 176 23.24 0.75 -20.38
N ALA A 177 24.10 1.74 -20.14
CA ALA A 177 23.73 3.03 -19.55
C ALA A 177 22.69 3.82 -20.37
N ASP A 178 22.67 3.63 -21.70
CA ASP A 178 21.69 4.24 -22.60
C ASP A 178 20.39 3.41 -22.69
N GLY A 179 20.31 2.28 -21.99
CA GLY A 179 19.18 1.38 -21.98
C GLY A 179 19.17 0.38 -23.14
N ARG A 180 20.23 0.31 -23.94
CA ARG A 180 20.29 -0.59 -25.10
C ARG A 180 20.61 -2.01 -24.66
N PHE A 181 19.97 -2.98 -25.31
CA PHE A 181 20.33 -4.39 -25.21
C PHE A 181 20.45 -5.00 -26.60
N THR A 182 21.21 -6.09 -26.71
CA THR A 182 21.31 -6.87 -27.95
C THR A 182 21.47 -8.34 -27.63
N VAL A 183 20.74 -9.19 -28.36
CA VAL A 183 20.77 -10.64 -28.25
C VAL A 183 20.83 -11.24 -29.64
N ARG A 184 21.64 -12.27 -29.84
CA ARG A 184 21.65 -13.00 -31.12
C ARG A 184 20.36 -13.81 -31.28
N ALA A 185 19.70 -13.67 -32.42
CA ALA A 185 18.43 -14.31 -32.73
C ALA A 185 18.42 -14.83 -34.18
N ALA A 186 17.73 -15.94 -34.42
CA ALA A 186 17.42 -16.41 -35.76
C ALA A 186 16.22 -15.62 -36.34
N PRO A 187 16.30 -15.14 -37.60
CA PRO A 187 15.27 -14.28 -38.20
C PRO A 187 13.96 -15.03 -38.55
N ASP A 188 13.98 -16.34 -38.64
CA ASP A 188 12.84 -17.21 -38.96
C ASP A 188 12.03 -17.64 -37.72
N GLU A 189 12.48 -17.25 -36.52
CA GLU A 189 11.85 -17.57 -35.25
C GLU A 189 10.99 -16.43 -34.70
N ARG A 190 10.16 -16.75 -33.69
CA ARG A 190 9.31 -15.80 -32.98
C ARG A 190 9.77 -15.68 -31.54
N TYR A 191 9.84 -14.45 -31.05
CA TYR A 191 10.30 -14.18 -29.68
C TYR A 191 9.26 -13.42 -28.88
N ALA A 192 9.30 -13.58 -27.57
CA ALA A 192 8.67 -12.67 -26.63
C ALA A 192 9.73 -12.19 -25.63
N LEU A 193 9.61 -10.95 -25.16
CA LEU A 193 10.49 -10.41 -24.12
C LEU A 193 9.78 -10.36 -22.77
N ARG A 194 10.49 -10.69 -21.70
CA ARG A 194 10.16 -10.22 -20.36
C ARG A 194 11.21 -9.23 -19.90
N VAL A 195 10.78 -8.13 -19.31
CA VAL A 195 11.68 -7.05 -18.89
C VAL A 195 11.44 -6.76 -17.43
N ALA A 196 12.49 -6.82 -16.63
CA ALA A 196 12.40 -6.63 -15.19
C ALA A 196 13.56 -5.80 -14.64
N ARG A 197 13.21 -4.89 -13.73
CA ARG A 197 14.15 -4.12 -12.91
C ARG A 197 13.56 -3.97 -11.53
N GLU A 198 14.36 -4.27 -10.50
CA GLU A 198 13.94 -4.09 -9.11
C GLU A 198 13.53 -2.63 -8.86
N GLY A 199 12.37 -2.44 -8.24
CA GLY A 199 11.80 -1.11 -7.99
C GLY A 199 11.03 -0.50 -9.16
N TYR A 200 10.80 -1.23 -10.26
CA TYR A 200 10.02 -0.77 -11.42
C TYR A 200 8.92 -1.73 -11.81
N GLN A 201 7.92 -1.20 -12.51
CA GLN A 201 6.86 -1.97 -13.16
C GLN A 201 7.46 -2.67 -14.38
N GLY A 202 7.63 -4.00 -14.29
CA GLY A 202 8.17 -4.82 -15.37
C GLY A 202 7.18 -5.07 -16.52
N VAL A 203 7.68 -5.62 -17.62
CA VAL A 203 6.89 -6.09 -18.76
C VAL A 203 6.87 -7.62 -18.76
N GLU A 204 5.71 -8.21 -18.52
CA GLU A 204 5.54 -9.68 -18.39
C GLU A 204 5.55 -10.43 -19.74
N SER A 205 5.27 -9.74 -20.84
CA SER A 205 5.38 -10.27 -22.20
C SER A 205 5.26 -9.15 -23.25
N LEU A 206 6.31 -8.94 -24.05
CA LEU A 206 6.28 -8.13 -25.27
C LEU A 206 6.54 -9.03 -26.49
N GLY A 207 5.54 -9.18 -27.36
CA GLY A 207 5.64 -10.00 -28.57
C GLY A 207 4.30 -10.61 -29.01
N PRO A 208 4.29 -11.45 -30.06
CA PRO A 208 5.47 -12.01 -30.72
C PRO A 208 6.25 -10.97 -31.53
N LEU A 209 7.58 -11.05 -31.43
CA LEU A 209 8.53 -10.27 -32.23
C LEU A 209 8.93 -11.08 -33.45
N LEU A 210 8.91 -10.43 -34.61
CA LEU A 210 9.19 -11.01 -35.92
C LEU A 210 10.31 -10.23 -36.60
N TRP A 211 11.13 -10.91 -37.40
CA TRP A 211 12.16 -10.25 -38.20
C TRP A 211 11.53 -9.56 -39.42
N ASP A 212 11.71 -8.25 -39.51
CA ASP A 212 11.44 -7.48 -40.72
C ASP A 212 12.73 -7.40 -41.55
N ALA A 213 12.77 -8.15 -42.65
CA ALA A 213 13.94 -8.19 -43.54
C ALA A 213 14.22 -6.83 -44.23
N PRO A 214 13.22 -6.09 -44.76
CA PRO A 214 13.42 -4.74 -45.28
C PRO A 214 14.04 -3.74 -44.28
N GLN A 215 13.66 -3.82 -43.00
CA GLN A 215 14.11 -2.92 -41.95
C GLN A 215 15.33 -3.45 -41.17
N GLU A 216 15.74 -4.68 -41.45
CA GLU A 216 16.83 -5.40 -40.78
C GLU A 216 16.74 -5.35 -39.25
N ARG A 217 15.52 -5.48 -38.69
CA ARG A 217 15.28 -5.48 -37.24
C ARG A 217 14.10 -6.35 -36.86
N PHE A 218 14.03 -6.69 -35.57
CA PHE A 218 12.83 -7.28 -34.99
C PHE A 218 11.82 -6.20 -34.63
N GLU A 219 10.55 -6.48 -34.90
CA GLU A 219 9.42 -5.59 -34.64
C GLU A 219 8.28 -6.37 -34.00
N ASP A 220 7.37 -5.67 -33.33
CA ASP A 220 6.11 -6.25 -32.88
C ASP A 220 5.13 -6.46 -34.05
N GLU A 221 3.94 -7.02 -33.76
CA GLU A 221 2.91 -7.23 -34.79
C GLU A 221 2.41 -5.93 -35.46
N GLY A 222 2.67 -4.76 -34.85
CA GLY A 222 2.34 -3.44 -35.37
C GLY A 222 3.46 -2.80 -36.21
N GLY A 223 4.62 -3.44 -36.33
CA GLY A 223 5.80 -2.90 -37.02
C GLY A 223 6.58 -1.87 -36.21
N ALA A 224 6.35 -1.79 -34.90
CA ALA A 224 7.07 -0.87 -34.03
C ALA A 224 8.42 -1.48 -33.58
N PRO A 225 9.48 -0.65 -33.47
CA PRO A 225 10.72 -1.10 -32.84
C PRO A 225 10.51 -1.31 -31.35
N ILE A 226 11.41 -2.08 -30.73
CA ILE A 226 11.39 -2.33 -29.29
C ILE A 226 11.95 -1.11 -28.56
N ASP A 227 11.06 -0.23 -28.10
CA ASP A 227 11.38 0.92 -27.25
C ASP A 227 10.43 0.99 -26.05
N LEU A 228 10.96 0.68 -24.86
CA LEU A 228 10.20 0.56 -23.63
C LEU A 228 10.63 1.61 -22.60
N THR A 229 9.67 2.08 -21.80
CA THR A 229 9.94 2.88 -20.60
C THR A 229 9.31 2.18 -19.41
N LEU A 230 10.13 1.78 -18.42
CA LEU A 230 9.63 1.24 -17.15
C LEU A 230 9.36 2.38 -16.18
N LEU A 231 8.20 2.32 -15.53
CA LEU A 231 7.81 3.28 -14.50
C LEU A 231 8.27 2.79 -13.13
N ARG A 232 8.81 3.68 -12.31
CA ARG A 232 9.17 3.35 -10.92
C ARG A 232 7.93 2.87 -10.17
N ASN A 233 8.08 1.82 -9.36
CA ASN A 233 7.01 1.34 -8.49
C ASN A 233 6.65 2.44 -7.48
N PRO A 234 5.35 2.71 -7.25
CA PRO A 234 4.94 3.69 -6.25
C PRO A 234 5.40 3.24 -4.86
N ILE A 235 5.84 4.19 -4.03
CA ILE A 235 6.07 3.92 -2.61
C ILE A 235 4.74 3.75 -1.89
N ASP A 236 4.74 2.93 -0.84
CA ASP A 236 3.69 2.88 0.17
C ASP A 236 4.10 3.76 1.35
N GLY A 237 3.96 5.07 1.16
CA GLY A 237 4.43 6.08 2.09
C GLY A 237 3.57 6.19 3.36
N ARG A 238 4.20 6.54 4.48
CA ARG A 238 3.57 6.63 5.80
C ARG A 238 3.92 7.93 6.52
N ILE A 239 2.91 8.67 6.99
CA ILE A 239 3.09 9.83 7.88
C ILE A 239 2.36 9.55 9.19
N ALA A 240 3.07 9.66 10.31
CA ALA A 240 2.50 9.52 11.65
C ALA A 240 2.71 10.78 12.49
N LEU A 241 1.71 11.11 13.31
CA LEU A 241 1.70 12.26 14.22
C LEU A 241 0.79 11.99 15.42
N THR A 242 0.93 12.78 16.48
CA THR A 242 -0.07 12.90 17.55
C THR A 242 -0.64 14.32 17.57
N VAL A 243 -1.85 14.47 18.11
CA VAL A 243 -2.51 15.77 18.26
C VAL A 243 -2.93 15.94 19.71
N SER A 244 -2.57 17.08 20.28
CA SER A 244 -2.98 17.48 21.63
C SER A 244 -3.85 18.74 21.55
N VAL A 245 -5.05 18.68 22.12
CA VAL A 245 -5.96 19.83 22.22
C VAL A 245 -5.87 20.39 23.64
N GLU A 246 -5.33 21.60 23.74
CA GLU A 246 -5.17 22.31 25.00
C GLU A 246 -6.21 23.43 25.13
N PRO A 247 -6.64 23.78 26.35
CA PRO A 247 -6.17 23.25 27.63
C PRO A 247 -6.91 21.99 28.11
N ALA A 248 -6.29 21.26 29.05
CA ALA A 248 -6.83 20.00 29.58
C ALA A 248 -8.10 20.15 30.45
N TRP A 249 -8.49 21.37 30.84
CA TRP A 249 -9.76 21.58 31.56
C TRP A 249 -10.97 21.47 30.62
N LEU A 250 -10.77 21.55 29.29
CA LEU A 250 -11.85 21.40 28.32
C LEU A 250 -12.60 20.09 28.53
N PRO A 251 -13.93 20.07 28.37
CA PRO A 251 -14.69 18.82 28.36
C PRO A 251 -14.15 17.85 27.30
N PRO A 252 -14.07 16.53 27.56
CA PRO A 252 -13.58 15.54 26.60
C PRO A 252 -14.24 15.62 25.22
N GLN A 253 -15.56 15.82 25.17
CA GLN A 253 -16.31 15.98 23.92
C GLN A 253 -15.93 17.24 23.14
N GLU A 254 -15.38 18.23 23.82
CA GLU A 254 -14.86 19.48 23.27
C GLU A 254 -13.36 19.40 22.99
N ARG A 255 -12.73 18.23 22.95
CA ARG A 255 -11.29 18.09 22.60
C ARG A 255 -11.10 17.50 21.22
N TYR A 256 -11.75 18.09 20.22
CA TYR A 256 -11.57 17.68 18.82
C TYR A 256 -10.76 18.70 18.03
N ALA A 257 -10.22 18.27 16.90
CA ALA A 257 -9.59 19.14 15.92
C ALA A 257 -9.71 18.55 14.51
N ARG A 258 -9.44 19.38 13.50
CA ARG A 258 -9.38 18.97 12.11
C ARG A 258 -7.92 18.86 11.66
N VAL A 259 -7.52 17.67 11.25
CA VAL A 259 -6.20 17.38 10.67
C VAL A 259 -6.34 17.31 9.15
N VAL A 260 -5.62 18.17 8.45
CA VAL A 260 -5.59 18.27 7.00
C VAL A 260 -4.19 17.91 6.51
N LEU A 261 -4.10 16.81 5.77
CA LEU A 261 -2.92 16.40 5.02
C LEU A 261 -3.10 16.84 3.56
N THR A 262 -2.19 17.65 3.04
CA THR A 262 -2.21 18.14 1.65
C THR A 262 -0.94 17.73 0.92
N GLY A 263 -1.07 17.19 -0.29
CA GLY A 263 0.05 16.73 -1.13
C GLY A 263 -0.47 16.17 -2.45
N PRO A 264 0.26 15.23 -3.09
CA PRO A 264 -0.23 14.50 -4.27
C PRO A 264 -1.60 13.84 -4.05
N VAL A 265 -1.85 13.37 -2.82
CA VAL A 265 -3.17 13.01 -2.32
C VAL A 265 -3.49 13.87 -1.10
N SER A 266 -4.75 14.28 -0.97
CA SER A 266 -5.23 15.04 0.19
C SER A 266 -6.12 14.17 1.05
N ARG A 267 -5.96 14.26 2.37
CA ARG A 267 -6.78 13.55 3.37
C ARG A 267 -7.15 14.52 4.48
N THR A 268 -8.37 14.37 4.98
CA THR A 268 -8.87 15.17 6.09
C THR A 268 -9.45 14.22 7.13
N LEU A 269 -9.06 14.42 8.38
CA LEU A 269 -9.58 13.72 9.54
C LEU A 269 -10.10 14.77 10.51
N GLU A 270 -11.32 14.58 11.01
CA GLU A 270 -11.86 15.36 12.11
C GLU A 270 -12.31 14.37 13.19
N ALA A 271 -11.69 14.47 14.36
CA ALA A 271 -11.87 13.51 15.43
C ALA A 271 -11.61 14.17 16.79
N ALA A 272 -12.13 13.55 17.85
CA ALA A 272 -11.74 13.86 19.22
C ALA A 272 -10.35 13.27 19.51
N PHE A 273 -9.53 14.02 20.22
CA PHE A 273 -8.16 13.69 20.57
C PHE A 273 -7.99 13.90 22.08
N ASP A 274 -8.07 12.81 22.84
CA ASP A 274 -7.90 12.84 24.30
C ASP A 274 -6.75 11.97 24.79
N ASP A 275 -6.21 11.14 23.92
CA ASP A 275 -5.12 10.23 24.21
C ASP A 275 -4.07 10.44 23.12
N GLY A 276 -2.77 10.39 23.48
CA GLY A 276 -1.64 10.52 22.54
C GLY A 276 -1.52 9.37 21.53
N GLU A 277 -2.66 8.89 21.03
CA GLU A 277 -2.81 7.92 19.97
C GLU A 277 -2.26 8.51 18.67
N ALA A 278 -1.42 7.70 18.02
CA ALA A 278 -0.81 8.09 16.76
C ALA A 278 -1.85 8.04 15.64
N ILE A 279 -2.05 9.18 14.98
CA ILE A 279 -2.76 9.26 13.70
C ILE A 279 -1.78 8.82 12.62
N VAL A 280 -2.17 7.83 11.82
CA VAL A 280 -1.33 7.27 10.77
C VAL A 280 -2.01 7.43 9.41
N PHE A 281 -1.30 8.04 8.47
CA PHE A 281 -1.67 8.08 7.07
C PHE A 281 -0.75 7.14 6.28
N ASP A 282 -1.26 5.97 5.90
CA ASP A 282 -0.56 4.97 5.05
C ASP A 282 -1.03 5.05 3.59
N GLY A 283 -0.35 4.38 2.65
CA GLY A 283 -0.74 4.38 1.24
C GLY A 283 -0.51 5.71 0.55
N LEU A 284 0.51 6.46 0.97
CA LEU A 284 0.83 7.77 0.40
C LEU A 284 1.84 7.64 -0.74
N PRO A 285 1.56 8.15 -1.95
CA PRO A 285 2.54 8.16 -3.04
C PRO A 285 3.71 9.11 -2.76
N GLU A 286 4.79 8.98 -3.54
CA GLU A 286 5.95 9.87 -3.51
C GLU A 286 5.53 11.34 -3.71
N GLY A 287 6.11 12.24 -2.92
CA GLY A 287 5.85 13.67 -3.03
C GLY A 287 6.00 14.42 -1.71
N THR A 288 5.69 15.71 -1.77
CA THR A 288 5.76 16.60 -0.60
C THR A 288 4.39 16.77 0.02
N TYR A 289 4.33 16.59 1.34
CA TYR A 289 3.12 16.68 2.13
C TYR A 289 3.23 17.79 3.17
N ALA A 290 2.17 18.58 3.32
CA ALA A 290 1.99 19.52 4.40
C ALA A 290 0.88 19.03 5.33
N VAL A 291 1.09 19.15 6.63
CA VAL A 291 0.09 18.87 7.66
C VAL A 291 -0.34 20.18 8.30
N ARG A 292 -1.64 20.30 8.54
CA ARG A 292 -2.25 21.39 9.30
C ARG A 292 -3.25 20.80 10.28
N VAL A 293 -3.17 21.20 11.54
CA VAL A 293 -4.17 20.90 12.56
C VAL A 293 -4.83 22.21 12.95
N GLU A 294 -6.16 22.27 12.81
CA GLU A 294 -6.94 23.49 12.98
C GLU A 294 -8.25 23.24 13.72
N ARG A 295 -8.66 24.23 14.51
CA ARG A 295 -10.01 24.35 15.08
C ARG A 295 -10.32 25.83 15.32
N ALA A 296 -11.55 26.25 15.07
CA ALA A 296 -11.98 27.62 15.33
C ALA A 296 -11.80 27.96 16.83
N GLY A 297 -11.26 29.13 17.14
CA GLY A 297 -10.94 29.55 18.52
C GLY A 297 -9.62 29.00 19.08
N PHE A 298 -8.94 28.11 18.36
CA PHE A 298 -7.65 27.53 18.76
C PHE A 298 -6.53 28.00 17.83
N THR A 299 -5.29 27.93 18.32
CA THR A 299 -4.12 28.08 17.48
C THR A 299 -4.05 26.99 16.40
N THR A 300 -3.44 27.29 15.26
CA THR A 300 -3.19 26.29 14.20
C THR A 300 -1.78 25.72 14.35
N ALA A 301 -1.65 24.40 14.37
CA ALA A 301 -0.36 23.72 14.27
C ALA A 301 -0.07 23.38 12.81
N SER A 302 1.09 23.78 12.29
CA SER A 302 1.51 23.45 10.92
C SER A 302 3.03 23.21 10.88
N PRO A 303 3.48 21.94 11.03
CA PRO A 303 4.90 21.62 10.97
C PRO A 303 5.46 21.85 9.55
N ALA A 304 6.79 21.78 9.43
CA ALA A 304 7.45 21.87 8.14
C ALA A 304 6.97 20.74 7.20
N PRO A 305 6.84 21.00 5.88
CA PRO A 305 6.47 19.98 4.92
C PRO A 305 7.46 18.80 4.92
N VAL A 306 6.92 17.60 4.71
CA VAL A 306 7.67 16.35 4.66
C VAL A 306 7.75 15.87 3.21
N VAL A 307 8.93 15.40 2.80
CA VAL A 307 9.10 14.71 1.52
C VAL A 307 9.09 13.21 1.78
N LEU A 308 8.18 12.48 1.12
CA LEU A 308 8.22 11.03 1.05
C LEU A 308 8.82 10.62 -0.29
N ASP A 309 9.89 9.83 -0.25
CA ASP A 309 10.56 9.26 -1.42
C ASP A 309 11.09 7.86 -1.12
N LEU A 310 11.83 7.25 -2.07
CA LEU A 310 12.41 5.92 -1.88
C LEU A 310 13.42 5.83 -0.73
N THR A 311 14.10 6.92 -0.40
CA THR A 311 15.10 6.94 0.69
C THR A 311 14.46 7.22 2.05
N SER A 312 13.30 7.88 2.05
CA SER A 312 12.55 8.28 3.24
C SER A 312 11.04 8.03 3.02
N PRO A 313 10.58 6.78 2.99
CA PRO A 313 9.16 6.47 2.73
C PRO A 313 8.27 6.73 3.96
N THR A 314 8.86 7.01 5.12
CA THR A 314 8.15 7.21 6.38
C THR A 314 8.56 8.52 7.06
N ALA A 315 7.61 9.20 7.69
CA ALA A 315 7.89 10.37 8.52
C ALA A 315 7.07 10.41 9.80
N GLU A 316 7.68 10.95 10.84
CA GLU A 316 7.12 11.10 12.18
C GLU A 316 7.18 12.59 12.55
N LEU A 317 6.02 13.23 12.73
CA LEU A 317 5.92 14.68 12.98
C LEU A 317 5.91 15.05 14.46
N GLY A 318 5.87 14.07 15.37
CA GLY A 318 5.74 14.30 16.80
C GLY A 318 4.36 14.84 17.17
N ASP A 319 4.31 15.55 18.31
CA ASP A 319 3.06 16.08 18.86
C ASP A 319 2.73 17.48 18.33
N LEU A 320 1.55 17.60 17.73
CA LEU A 320 1.02 18.85 17.19
C LEU A 320 -0.02 19.41 18.15
N VAL A 321 0.35 20.47 18.87
CA VAL A 321 -0.49 21.08 19.89
C VAL A 321 -1.33 22.21 19.30
N VAL A 322 -2.63 22.19 19.55
CA VAL A 322 -3.54 23.31 19.30
C VAL A 322 -4.10 23.80 20.63
N SER A 323 -3.88 25.08 20.95
CA SER A 323 -4.26 25.66 22.25
C SER A 323 -5.40 26.66 22.06
N LEU A 324 -6.38 26.62 22.96
CA LEU A 324 -7.49 27.58 23.00
C LEU A 324 -6.93 29.01 23.15
N SER A 325 -7.39 29.89 22.28
CA SER A 325 -6.96 31.30 22.25
C SER A 325 -8.14 32.29 22.32
N ASP A 326 -9.32 31.85 21.92
CA ASP A 326 -10.53 32.68 21.86
C ASP A 326 -11.75 31.80 22.14
N LEU A 327 -12.40 32.04 23.28
CA LEU A 327 -13.52 31.24 23.75
C LEU A 327 -14.79 31.46 22.91
N ALA A 328 -15.02 32.69 22.44
CA ALA A 328 -16.18 33.03 21.64
C ALA A 328 -16.12 32.38 20.25
N ALA A 329 -14.93 32.39 19.63
CA ALA A 329 -14.72 31.72 18.35
C ALA A 329 -14.75 30.18 18.48
N ALA A 330 -14.41 29.63 19.65
CA ALA A 330 -14.39 28.19 19.90
C ALA A 330 -15.78 27.55 19.95
N ARG A 331 -16.82 28.32 20.34
CA ARG A 331 -18.21 27.85 20.40
C ARG A 331 -18.36 26.54 21.18
N LEU A 332 -17.74 26.49 22.35
CA LEU A 332 -17.73 25.31 23.20
C LEU A 332 -19.10 25.08 23.86
N ASP A 333 -19.52 23.82 23.97
CA ASP A 333 -20.58 23.44 24.91
C ASP A 333 -19.99 23.27 26.31
N LEU A 334 -20.31 24.22 27.19
CA LEU A 334 -19.84 24.29 28.57
C LEU A 334 -20.97 24.08 29.59
N GLU A 335 -22.14 23.61 29.14
CA GLU A 335 -23.31 23.46 30.01
C GLU A 335 -23.01 22.49 31.18
N GLY A 336 -23.17 22.98 32.41
CA GLY A 336 -22.90 22.22 33.63
C GLY A 336 -21.42 21.94 33.89
N HIS A 337 -20.50 22.41 33.03
CA HIS A 337 -19.07 22.24 33.22
C HIS A 337 -18.54 23.24 34.25
N ALA A 338 -17.66 22.78 35.13
CA ALA A 338 -17.02 23.64 36.12
C ALA A 338 -15.82 24.33 35.48
N ILE A 339 -15.80 25.67 35.58
CA ILE A 339 -14.73 26.51 35.06
C ILE A 339 -14.23 27.37 36.22
N ASP A 340 -12.95 27.20 36.56
CA ASP A 340 -12.31 28.00 37.58
C ASP A 340 -11.72 29.28 36.98
N ALA A 341 -11.50 30.30 37.80
CA ALA A 341 -10.90 31.57 37.35
C ALA A 341 -9.56 31.40 36.62
N CYS A 342 -8.80 30.38 36.98
CA CYS A 342 -7.55 29.99 36.33
C CYS A 342 -7.72 29.52 34.89
N ASP A 343 -8.84 28.87 34.58
CA ASP A 343 -9.10 28.27 33.28
C ASP A 343 -9.32 29.34 32.21
N LEU A 344 -9.90 30.48 32.62
CA LEU A 344 -10.16 31.64 31.77
C LEU A 344 -9.04 32.68 31.79
N ALA A 345 -8.00 32.47 32.60
CA ALA A 345 -6.95 33.46 32.80
C ALA A 345 -6.19 33.75 31.49
N GLY A 346 -6.25 35.00 31.03
CA GLY A 346 -5.59 35.44 29.80
C GLY A 346 -6.33 35.09 28.50
N LEU A 347 -7.49 34.43 28.58
CA LEU A 347 -8.37 34.21 27.43
C LEU A 347 -9.25 35.43 27.20
N SER A 348 -9.53 35.73 25.94
CA SER A 348 -10.64 36.63 25.60
C SER A 348 -11.96 35.88 25.82
N VAL A 349 -12.83 36.42 26.66
CA VAL A 349 -14.18 35.88 26.93
C VAL A 349 -15.31 36.86 26.60
N VAL A 350 -14.97 37.96 25.91
CA VAL A 350 -15.95 38.86 25.29
C VAL A 350 -16.74 38.09 24.25
N ASP A 351 -18.06 38.27 24.21
CA ASP A 351 -19.00 37.53 23.33
C ASP A 351 -19.00 35.99 23.54
N ALA A 352 -18.36 35.48 24.60
CA ALA A 352 -18.23 34.04 24.79
C ALA A 352 -19.54 33.37 25.24
N ASP A 353 -19.73 32.12 24.81
CA ASP A 353 -20.82 31.28 25.30
C ASP A 353 -20.39 30.53 26.56
N LEU A 354 -20.97 30.94 27.69
CA LEU A 354 -20.80 30.35 29.02
C LEU A 354 -22.18 29.90 29.57
N GLY A 355 -23.16 29.67 28.70
CA GLY A 355 -24.50 29.25 29.05
C GLY A 355 -24.50 27.99 29.91
N GLY A 356 -25.17 28.03 31.06
CA GLY A 356 -25.26 26.91 31.99
C GLY A 356 -23.95 26.47 32.65
N ALA A 357 -22.82 27.12 32.37
CA ALA A 357 -21.54 26.81 32.98
C ALA A 357 -21.54 27.11 34.48
N ILE A 358 -20.66 26.44 35.23
CA ILE A 358 -20.49 26.63 36.67
C ILE A 358 -19.19 27.39 36.90
N LEU A 359 -19.29 28.71 37.11
CA LEU A 359 -18.14 29.59 37.30
C LEU A 359 -17.75 29.65 38.78
N ARG A 360 -16.47 29.37 39.07
CA ARG A 360 -15.94 29.31 40.44
C ARG A 360 -14.63 30.08 40.58
N GLY A 361 -14.39 30.62 41.77
CA GLY A 361 -13.13 31.28 42.11
C GLY A 361 -13.16 32.79 41.93
N ASP A 362 -11.97 33.41 41.97
CA ASP A 362 -11.80 34.86 41.97
C ASP A 362 -11.46 35.39 40.58
N PHE A 363 -12.46 36.00 39.94
CA PHE A 363 -12.35 36.59 38.61
C PHE A 363 -11.95 38.07 38.63
N THR A 364 -11.61 38.63 39.81
CA THR A 364 -11.18 40.04 39.93
C THR A 364 -9.73 40.27 39.49
N GLY A 365 -9.03 39.22 39.03
CA GLY A 365 -7.62 39.25 38.64
C GLY A 365 -6.64 39.29 39.82
N ARG A 366 -7.15 39.06 41.05
CA ARG A 366 -6.38 39.17 42.29
C ARG A 366 -5.93 37.84 42.87
N ASP A 367 -6.39 36.74 42.31
CA ASP A 367 -5.94 35.43 42.74
C ASP A 367 -4.44 35.28 42.49
N ALA A 368 -3.67 35.05 43.55
CA ALA A 368 -2.24 34.81 43.46
C ALA A 368 -1.91 33.47 42.78
N ALA A 369 -2.83 32.51 42.81
CA ALA A 369 -2.66 31.24 42.10
C ALA A 369 -2.73 31.44 40.59
N CYS A 370 -3.54 32.40 40.13
CA CYS A 370 -3.85 32.62 38.71
C CYS A 370 -3.92 34.13 38.41
N PRO A 371 -2.77 34.81 38.39
CA PRO A 371 -2.71 36.26 38.20
C PRO A 371 -3.20 36.63 36.80
N GLY A 372 -4.08 37.63 36.72
CA GLY A 372 -4.67 38.07 35.46
C GLY A 372 -5.28 39.46 35.54
N ALA A 373 -5.83 39.94 34.43
CA ALA A 373 -6.73 41.09 34.46
C ALA A 373 -8.07 40.67 35.09
N PRO A 374 -8.85 41.62 35.66
CA PRO A 374 -10.25 41.38 35.95
C PRO A 374 -10.94 40.85 34.71
N LEU A 375 -11.82 39.86 34.89
CA LEU A 375 -12.50 39.22 33.79
C LEU A 375 -13.40 40.22 33.04
N ASP A 376 -13.35 40.17 31.71
CA ASP A 376 -14.18 40.97 30.83
C ASP A 376 -15.19 40.06 30.13
N LEU A 377 -16.40 39.99 30.69
CA LEU A 377 -17.55 39.23 30.20
C LEU A 377 -18.49 40.13 29.38
N THR A 378 -17.96 41.19 28.74
CA THR A 378 -18.77 42.05 27.86
C THR A 378 -19.47 41.20 26.81
N ASP A 379 -20.78 41.41 26.65
CA ASP A 379 -21.67 40.71 25.71
C ASP A 379 -21.68 39.17 25.83
N ALA A 380 -21.12 38.60 26.91
CA ALA A 380 -21.07 37.15 27.12
C ALA A 380 -22.47 36.55 27.35
N ASN A 381 -22.68 35.33 26.85
CA ASN A 381 -23.87 34.55 27.13
C ASN A 381 -23.67 33.74 28.42
N LEU A 382 -24.39 34.09 29.48
CA LEU A 382 -24.37 33.44 30.80
C LEU A 382 -25.76 32.89 31.17
N VAL A 383 -26.61 32.60 30.17
CA VAL A 383 -27.97 32.11 30.39
C VAL A 383 -27.93 30.85 31.26
N GLY A 384 -28.62 30.89 32.40
CA GLY A 384 -28.70 29.78 33.34
C GLY A 384 -27.38 29.40 34.04
N ALA A 385 -26.30 30.16 33.83
CA ALA A 385 -25.01 29.88 34.44
C ALA A 385 -25.08 29.95 35.98
N ASP A 386 -24.25 29.15 36.65
CA ASP A 386 -24.12 29.14 38.10
C ASP A 386 -22.87 29.91 38.52
N LEU A 387 -23.08 31.11 39.06
CA LEU A 387 -22.02 31.99 39.56
C LEU A 387 -22.02 32.06 41.10
N THR A 388 -22.76 31.20 41.80
CA THR A 388 -22.96 31.29 43.26
C THR A 388 -21.68 31.22 44.08
N ALA A 389 -20.62 30.62 43.51
CA ALA A 389 -19.29 30.52 44.12
C ALA A 389 -18.24 31.41 43.44
N ALA A 390 -18.65 32.31 42.54
CA ALA A 390 -17.77 33.26 41.87
C ALA A 390 -17.55 34.51 42.73
N VAL A 391 -16.33 35.03 42.73
CA VAL A 391 -15.99 36.36 43.26
C VAL A 391 -15.79 37.29 42.08
N LEU A 392 -16.75 38.21 41.91
CA LEU A 392 -16.77 39.19 40.81
C LEU A 392 -16.52 40.62 41.34
N GLY A 393 -16.80 40.87 42.62
CA GLY A 393 -16.71 42.18 43.26
C GLY A 393 -15.32 42.46 43.89
N GLY A 394 -14.72 43.59 43.52
CA GLY A 394 -13.37 44.00 43.97
C GLY A 394 -13.11 45.49 43.71
N GLU A 395 -11.89 46.00 44.00
CA GLU A 395 -11.56 47.38 43.55
C GLU A 395 -11.19 47.45 42.07
N ALA A 396 -10.93 46.31 41.44
CA ALA A 396 -10.79 46.18 40.01
C ALA A 396 -12.09 45.51 39.52
N GLY A 397 -12.87 46.24 38.72
CA GLY A 397 -14.22 45.83 38.35
C GLY A 397 -14.18 44.74 37.29
N VAL A 398 -14.83 43.60 37.56
CA VAL A 398 -15.27 42.68 36.51
C VAL A 398 -16.31 43.41 35.65
N THR A 399 -16.26 43.20 34.35
CA THR A 399 -17.20 43.80 33.39
C THR A 399 -18.18 42.73 32.92
N LEU A 400 -19.48 43.05 32.99
CA LEU A 400 -20.64 42.28 32.52
C LEU A 400 -21.49 43.14 31.57
N ASP A 401 -20.92 44.20 30.98
CA ASP A 401 -21.66 45.12 30.13
C ASP A 401 -22.28 44.35 28.96
N GLY A 402 -23.58 44.52 28.72
CA GLY A 402 -24.33 43.81 27.68
C GLY A 402 -24.51 42.29 27.90
N ALA A 403 -23.93 41.70 28.94
CA ALA A 403 -23.97 40.26 29.17
C ALA A 403 -25.40 39.75 29.39
N ASN A 404 -25.70 38.54 28.90
CA ASN A 404 -26.99 37.89 29.08
C ASN A 404 -26.93 36.90 30.26
N LEU A 405 -27.41 37.32 31.43
CA LEU A 405 -27.50 36.50 32.64
C LEU A 405 -28.93 35.98 32.89
N THR A 406 -29.74 35.81 31.83
CA THR A 406 -31.12 35.33 31.96
C THR A 406 -31.17 34.00 32.72
N GLY A 407 -31.91 33.97 33.84
CA GLY A 407 -32.06 32.77 34.66
C GLY A 407 -30.79 32.31 35.41
N ALA A 408 -29.71 33.10 35.38
CA ALA A 408 -28.47 32.77 36.06
C ALA A 408 -28.63 32.71 37.59
N ARG A 409 -27.80 31.92 38.25
CA ARG A 409 -27.77 31.79 39.72
C ARG A 409 -26.65 32.66 40.30
N LEU A 410 -27.05 33.70 41.01
CA LEU A 410 -26.18 34.72 41.62
C LEU A 410 -26.51 34.93 43.11
N ALA A 411 -27.19 33.97 43.75
CA ALA A 411 -27.60 34.10 45.15
C ALA A 411 -26.37 34.27 46.06
N GLY A 412 -26.35 35.36 46.82
CA GLY A 412 -25.27 35.71 47.73
C GLY A 412 -23.96 36.21 47.08
N VAL A 413 -23.91 36.32 45.75
CA VAL A 413 -22.70 36.70 45.01
C VAL A 413 -22.30 38.16 45.32
N ASP A 414 -20.98 38.38 45.36
CA ASP A 414 -20.41 39.72 45.48
C ASP A 414 -20.24 40.34 44.09
N LEU A 415 -21.09 41.33 43.77
CA LEU A 415 -21.08 42.13 42.55
C LEU A 415 -20.69 43.59 42.85
N ARG A 416 -20.01 43.86 43.97
CA ARG A 416 -19.64 45.23 44.33
C ARG A 416 -18.67 45.82 43.32
N ARG A 417 -18.94 47.06 42.88
CA ARG A 417 -18.13 47.80 41.87
C ARG A 417 -17.99 47.12 40.51
N VAL A 418 -18.86 46.16 40.20
CA VAL A 418 -18.97 45.57 38.85
C VAL A 418 -19.61 46.58 37.89
N SER A 419 -19.18 46.57 36.63
CA SER A 419 -19.92 47.21 35.54
C SER A 419 -20.82 46.17 34.90
N ALA A 420 -22.11 46.44 34.80
CA ALA A 420 -23.12 45.58 34.19
C ALA A 420 -24.11 46.44 33.39
N VAL A 421 -23.58 47.41 32.65
CA VAL A 421 -24.37 48.35 31.86
C VAL A 421 -25.06 47.60 30.73
N GLY A 422 -26.39 47.67 30.67
CA GLY A 422 -27.19 46.98 29.66
C GLY A 422 -27.29 45.45 29.84
N ALA A 423 -26.78 44.89 30.95
CA ALA A 423 -26.83 43.46 31.20
C ALA A 423 -28.28 42.97 31.42
N ASP A 424 -28.57 41.74 30.99
CA ASP A 424 -29.89 41.13 31.15
C ASP A 424 -29.92 40.14 32.32
N PHE A 425 -30.59 40.49 33.41
CA PHE A 425 -30.82 39.63 34.57
C PHE A 425 -32.26 39.07 34.59
N PHE A 426 -32.94 38.99 33.44
CA PHE A 426 -34.30 38.47 33.37
C PHE A 426 -34.43 37.11 34.09
N THR A 427 -35.33 37.01 35.07
CA THR A 427 -35.54 35.79 35.90
C THR A 427 -34.32 35.27 36.68
N ALA A 428 -33.22 36.02 36.74
CA ALA A 428 -32.02 35.63 37.48
C ALA A 428 -32.28 35.59 39.00
N ASP A 429 -31.56 34.72 39.70
CA ASP A 429 -31.61 34.63 41.15
C ASP A 429 -30.47 35.42 41.80
N LEU A 430 -30.78 36.60 42.35
CA LEU A 430 -29.85 37.51 43.02
C LEU A 430 -30.14 37.64 44.52
N ALA A 431 -30.81 36.64 45.12
CA ALA A 431 -31.18 36.71 46.52
C ALA A 431 -29.94 36.87 47.43
N GLY A 432 -29.90 37.91 48.25
CA GLY A 432 -28.75 38.22 49.12
C GLY A 432 -27.49 38.71 48.41
N ALA A 433 -27.53 38.96 47.10
CA ALA A 433 -26.37 39.47 46.35
C ALA A 433 -25.95 40.88 46.80
N ARG A 434 -24.66 41.20 46.70
CA ARG A 434 -24.09 42.50 47.07
C ARG A 434 -23.75 43.30 45.82
N LEU A 435 -24.56 44.29 45.49
CA LEU A 435 -24.42 45.11 44.27
C LEU A 435 -23.90 46.53 44.57
N ALA A 436 -23.40 46.77 45.79
CA ALA A 436 -23.03 48.10 46.24
C ALA A 436 -21.95 48.74 45.34
N ARG A 437 -22.14 50.02 44.98
CA ARG A 437 -21.24 50.80 44.11
C ARG A 437 -21.05 50.23 42.68
N GLY A 438 -21.87 49.30 42.24
CA GLY A 438 -21.84 48.82 40.86
C GLY A 438 -22.61 49.73 39.90
N ASP A 439 -22.28 49.64 38.61
CA ASP A 439 -22.95 50.34 37.53
C ASP A 439 -23.88 49.39 36.77
N PHE A 440 -25.19 49.55 36.98
CA PHE A 440 -26.26 48.73 36.39
C PHE A 440 -27.18 49.58 35.51
N ARG A 441 -26.66 50.66 34.91
CA ARG A 441 -27.43 51.48 33.97
C ARG A 441 -27.98 50.61 32.84
N GLN A 442 -29.25 50.81 32.48
CA GLN A 442 -29.93 50.05 31.42
C GLN A 442 -30.04 48.53 31.66
N ALA A 443 -29.67 48.02 32.84
CA ALA A 443 -29.81 46.60 33.14
C ALA A 443 -31.28 46.18 33.27
N ASN A 444 -31.60 44.95 32.87
CA ASN A 444 -32.94 44.39 32.96
C ASN A 444 -33.07 43.46 34.18
N PHE A 445 -33.82 43.85 35.20
CA PHE A 445 -34.11 43.01 36.37
C PHE A 445 -35.54 42.43 36.36
N THR A 446 -36.21 42.41 35.21
CA THR A 446 -37.59 41.92 35.11
C THR A 446 -37.68 40.47 35.62
N SER A 447 -38.60 40.23 36.55
CA SER A 447 -38.80 38.92 37.20
C SER A 447 -37.57 38.35 37.95
N ALA A 448 -36.51 39.13 38.16
CA ALA A 448 -35.35 38.70 38.94
C ALA A 448 -35.71 38.58 40.44
N ARG A 449 -35.09 37.61 41.14
CA ARG A 449 -35.26 37.44 42.59
C ARG A 449 -34.25 38.30 43.34
N LEU A 450 -34.72 39.42 43.92
CA LEU A 450 -33.87 40.41 44.62
C LEU A 450 -34.01 40.39 46.15
N ALA A 451 -34.60 39.34 46.73
CA ALA A 451 -34.82 39.25 48.17
C ALA A 451 -33.50 39.43 48.95
N ALA A 452 -33.45 40.41 49.86
CA ALA A 452 -32.26 40.77 50.65
C ALA A 452 -31.01 41.21 49.85
N ALA A 453 -31.16 41.59 48.57
CA ALA A 453 -30.07 42.17 47.79
C ALA A 453 -29.69 43.57 48.30
N ILE A 454 -28.39 43.92 48.23
CA ILE A 454 -27.84 45.17 48.78
C ILE A 454 -27.36 46.09 47.65
N PHE A 455 -27.99 47.26 47.49
CA PHE A 455 -27.76 48.22 46.40
C PHE A 455 -27.11 49.54 46.83
N VAL A 456 -26.45 49.59 48.00
CA VAL A 456 -25.86 50.84 48.54
C VAL A 456 -24.94 51.50 47.51
N ASP A 457 -25.19 52.76 47.17
CA ASP A 457 -24.45 53.54 46.16
C ASP A 457 -24.43 52.93 44.74
N ALA A 458 -25.34 52.01 44.40
CA ALA A 458 -25.43 51.43 43.06
C ALA A 458 -26.11 52.42 42.07
N VAL A 459 -25.68 52.41 40.80
CA VAL A 459 -26.25 53.25 39.75
C VAL A 459 -27.20 52.42 38.89
N LEU A 460 -28.50 52.79 38.84
CA LEU A 460 -29.55 52.01 38.16
C LEU A 460 -30.37 52.83 37.14
N VAL A 461 -29.77 53.86 36.55
CA VAL A 461 -30.48 54.77 35.62
C VAL A 461 -30.99 54.01 34.39
N ASN A 462 -32.26 54.22 34.04
CA ASN A 462 -32.93 53.61 32.87
C ASN A 462 -32.98 52.06 32.88
N GLY A 463 -32.81 51.41 34.03
CA GLY A 463 -33.03 49.97 34.17
C GLY A 463 -34.51 49.60 34.27
N VAL A 464 -34.87 48.39 33.86
CA VAL A 464 -36.25 47.86 34.02
C VAL A 464 -36.37 47.16 35.38
N PRO A 465 -37.24 47.61 36.30
CA PRO A 465 -37.34 47.05 37.64
C PRO A 465 -38.03 45.68 37.68
N ALA A 466 -37.79 44.92 38.73
CA ALA A 466 -38.48 43.65 39.00
C ALA A 466 -40.01 43.86 39.10
N ALA A 467 -40.79 42.88 38.61
CA ALA A 467 -42.23 42.99 38.42
C ALA A 467 -43.07 43.00 39.72
N ASP A 468 -42.46 42.75 40.89
CA ASP A 468 -43.18 42.70 42.18
C ASP A 468 -42.91 43.95 43.05
N PRO A 469 -43.90 44.85 43.20
CA PRO A 469 -43.76 46.06 44.02
C PRO A 469 -43.70 45.79 45.54
N ALA A 470 -43.95 44.56 46.04
CA ALA A 470 -43.74 44.22 47.45
C ALA A 470 -42.26 43.94 47.80
N SER A 471 -41.41 43.79 46.77
CA SER A 471 -39.95 43.71 46.86
C SER A 471 -39.26 45.05 46.54
N ALA A 472 -40.04 46.14 46.51
CA ALA A 472 -39.57 47.48 46.17
C ALA A 472 -38.32 47.84 46.97
N TRP A 473 -37.22 48.00 46.22
CA TRP A 473 -36.04 48.80 46.51
C TRP A 473 -35.92 49.23 47.99
N PRO A 474 -35.11 48.55 48.82
CA PRO A 474 -34.81 49.08 50.14
C PRO A 474 -34.25 50.50 49.99
N GLU A 475 -34.81 51.43 50.77
CA GLU A 475 -34.69 52.89 50.61
C GLU A 475 -33.42 53.37 49.91
N LEU A 476 -33.60 53.85 48.67
CA LEU A 476 -32.59 54.62 47.95
C LEU A 476 -32.30 55.89 48.77
N GLY A 477 -31.14 55.95 49.42
CA GLY A 477 -30.56 57.22 49.84
C GLY A 477 -30.49 58.13 48.61
N ALA A 478 -31.05 59.34 48.73
CA ALA A 478 -31.20 60.26 47.62
C ALA A 478 -29.88 60.48 46.85
N PRO A 479 -29.93 60.63 45.51
CA PRO A 479 -28.74 61.00 44.74
C PRO A 479 -28.22 62.35 45.21
N LEU A 480 -26.94 62.43 45.55
CA LEU A 480 -26.24 63.71 45.63
C LEU A 480 -26.00 64.17 44.18
N GLU A 481 -26.78 65.18 43.77
CA GLU A 481 -26.51 65.95 42.56
C GLU A 481 -25.15 66.69 42.66
N PRO A 482 -24.51 67.00 41.52
CA PRO A 482 -23.04 67.14 41.37
C PRO A 482 -22.36 68.24 42.19
#